data_AF-J9E6F3-F1
#
_entry.id   AF-J9E6F3-F1
#
_cell.length_a   1.000
_cell.length_b   1.000
_cell.length_c   1.000
_cell.angle_alpha   90.00
_cell.angle_beta   90.00
_cell.angle_gamma   90.00
#
_symmetry.space_group_name_H-M   'P 1'
#
loop_
_entity.id
_entity.type
_entity.pdbx_description
1 polymer ?
#
loop_
_entity_poly.entity_id
_entity_poly.type
_entity_poly.pdbx_seq_one_letter_code
_entity_poly.pdbx_strand_id
1 'polypeptide(L)'
;MDHGEQARREGRFVFECSWEVANKVGGIYTVLRTKASVTTEELGDQYCMLGPYKEERVKLEVEILQPDSSPLKYALDQLRDLGFKVSRFYLILVV
;
A
#
# COMPACT_ATOMS: atom_id res chain seq x y z
N MET A 1 11.85 -11.94 10.92
CA MET A 1 12.04 -10.59 10.35
C MET A 1 11.58 -9.59 11.40
N ASP A 2 12.04 -8.35 11.36
CA ASP A 2 11.79 -7.35 12.41
C ASP A 2 10.55 -6.49 12.17
N HIS A 3 9.67 -6.89 11.25
CA HIS A 3 8.38 -6.24 10.98
C HIS A 3 8.49 -4.73 10.74
N GLY A 4 9.59 -4.28 10.15
CA GLY A 4 9.81 -2.87 9.82
C GLY A 4 10.38 -2.00 10.93
N GLU A 5 10.77 -2.55 12.10
CA GLU A 5 11.36 -1.74 13.18
C GLU A 5 12.63 -1.00 12.74
N GLN A 6 13.55 -1.68 12.07
CA GLN A 6 14.77 -1.06 11.55
C GLN A 6 14.43 -0.05 10.44
N ALA A 7 13.52 -0.40 9.52
CA ALA A 7 13.11 0.49 8.44
C ALA A 7 12.51 1.80 8.99
N ARG A 8 11.69 1.70 10.03
CA ARG A 8 11.09 2.87 10.72
C ARG A 8 12.14 3.72 11.41
N ARG A 9 13.10 3.11 12.11
CA ARG A 9 14.20 3.84 12.80
C ARG A 9 15.09 4.59 11.81
N GLU A 10 15.31 4.02 10.64
CA GLU A 10 16.12 4.61 9.56
C GLU A 10 15.30 5.56 8.67
N GLY A 11 13.99 5.68 8.90
CA GLY A 11 13.10 6.51 8.08
C GLY A 11 12.95 6.01 6.63
N ARG A 12 13.21 4.72 6.38
CA ARG A 12 13.09 4.10 5.04
C ARG A 12 11.64 3.78 4.72
N PHE A 13 11.19 4.17 3.53
CA PHE A 13 9.88 3.79 2.98
C PHE A 13 10.06 3.10 1.63
N VAL A 14 9.21 2.12 1.34
CA VAL A 14 9.17 1.41 0.06
C VAL A 14 7.78 1.50 -0.54
N PHE A 15 7.72 1.94 -1.79
CA PHE A 15 6.49 2.02 -2.57
C PHE A 15 6.60 1.09 -3.78
N GLU A 16 5.72 0.10 -3.88
CA GLU A 16 5.60 -0.76 -5.06
C GLU A 16 4.42 -0.32 -5.93
N CYS A 17 4.71 0.12 -7.14
CA CYS A 17 3.73 0.58 -8.13
C CYS A 17 3.49 -0.49 -9.19
N SER A 18 2.24 -0.86 -9.42
CA SER A 18 1.87 -1.69 -10.56
C SER A 18 0.40 -1.52 -10.95
N TRP A 19 0.11 -1.74 -12.24
CA TRP A 19 -1.25 -1.78 -12.77
C TRP A 19 -2.12 -2.88 -12.14
N GLU A 20 -1.48 -3.93 -11.63
CA GLU A 20 -2.15 -5.11 -11.09
C GLU A 20 -2.28 -5.11 -9.56
N VAL A 21 -1.86 -4.05 -8.87
CA VAL A 21 -2.14 -3.87 -7.44
C VAL A 21 -3.65 -3.77 -7.23
N ALA A 22 -4.23 -4.66 -6.41
CA ALA A 22 -5.67 -4.81 -6.20
C ALA A 22 -6.51 -4.94 -7.49
N ASN A 23 -5.89 -5.38 -8.59
CA ASN A 23 -6.52 -5.46 -9.90
C ASN A 23 -5.95 -6.66 -10.67
N LYS A 24 -6.49 -7.85 -10.41
CA LYS A 24 -6.10 -9.08 -11.11
C LYS A 24 -6.33 -9.02 -12.63
N VAL A 25 -5.27 -8.84 -13.40
CA VAL A 25 -5.31 -8.85 -14.89
C VAL A 25 -4.54 -10.05 -15.44
N GLY A 26 -3.39 -10.37 -14.86
CA GLY A 26 -2.49 -11.41 -15.34
C GLY A 26 -1.58 -11.94 -14.23
N GLY A 27 -0.37 -12.34 -14.60
CA GLY A 27 0.57 -13.01 -13.68
C GLY A 27 1.18 -12.08 -12.63
N ILE A 28 1.24 -10.76 -12.89
CA ILE A 28 1.87 -9.81 -11.97
C ILE A 28 1.05 -9.71 -10.67
N TYR A 29 -0.27 -9.78 -10.74
CA TYR A 29 -1.13 -9.86 -9.56
C TYR A 29 -0.69 -11.00 -8.62
N THR A 30 -0.43 -12.19 -9.18
CA THR A 30 0.01 -13.34 -8.38
C THR A 30 1.36 -13.08 -7.74
N VAL A 31 2.31 -12.52 -8.48
CA VAL A 31 3.64 -12.17 -7.95
C VAL A 31 3.53 -11.18 -6.80
N LEU A 32 2.78 -10.09 -6.97
CA LEU A 32 2.56 -9.08 -5.93
C LEU A 32 1.90 -9.71 -4.70
N ARG A 33 0.84 -10.50 -4.91
CA ARG A 33 0.10 -11.14 -3.82
C ARG A 33 0.96 -12.11 -3.02
N THR A 34 1.79 -12.92 -3.67
CA THR A 34 2.66 -13.88 -2.98
C THR A 34 3.88 -13.24 -2.33
N LYS A 35 4.33 -12.07 -2.83
CA LYS A 35 5.45 -11.31 -2.28
C LYS A 35 5.04 -10.38 -1.14
N ALA A 36 3.77 -9.94 -1.11
CA ALA A 36 3.28 -8.99 -0.12
C ALA A 36 3.44 -9.52 1.33
N SER A 37 3.19 -10.81 1.57
CA SER A 37 3.34 -11.42 2.91
C SER A 37 4.78 -11.32 3.41
N VAL A 38 5.76 -11.78 2.63
CA VAL A 38 7.16 -11.73 3.05
C VAL A 38 7.70 -10.30 3.15
N THR A 39 7.22 -9.41 2.28
CA THR A 39 7.69 -8.01 2.27
C THR A 39 7.12 -7.22 3.46
N THR A 40 5.89 -7.53 3.89
CA THR A 40 5.30 -6.94 5.10
C THR A 40 5.91 -7.52 6.39
N GLU A 41 6.35 -8.77 6.40
CA GLU A 41 7.15 -9.32 7.50
C GLU A 41 8.49 -8.60 7.67
N GLU A 42 9.10 -8.12 6.57
CA GLU A 42 10.36 -7.37 6.59
C GLU A 42 10.17 -5.89 6.91
N LEU A 43 9.20 -5.22 6.26
CA LEU A 43 9.10 -3.76 6.25
C LEU A 43 7.91 -3.21 7.05
N GLY A 44 6.96 -4.05 7.45
CA GLY A 44 5.75 -3.64 8.17
C GLY A 44 5.05 -2.45 7.50
N ASP A 45 4.69 -1.45 8.31
CA ASP A 45 4.01 -0.23 7.87
C ASP A 45 4.84 0.67 6.94
N GLN A 46 6.14 0.38 6.79
CA GLN A 46 7.02 1.15 5.90
C GLN A 46 6.92 0.70 4.43
N TYR A 47 6.14 -0.33 4.13
CA TYR A 47 5.87 -0.82 2.79
C TYR A 47 4.44 -0.47 2.34
N CYS A 48 4.33 0.11 1.14
CA CYS A 48 3.07 0.53 0.56
C CYS A 48 2.97 0.07 -0.90
N MET A 49 1.77 -0.33 -1.33
CA MET A 49 1.49 -0.64 -2.73
C MET A 49 0.60 0.43 -3.37
N LEU A 50 0.83 0.66 -4.66
CA LEU A 50 0.21 1.71 -5.45
C LEU A 50 -0.31 1.14 -6.76
N GLY A 51 -1.58 1.42 -7.05
CA GLY A 51 -2.24 0.96 -8.28
C GLY A 51 -3.45 1.79 -8.66
N PRO A 52 -4.01 1.52 -9.84
CA PRO A 52 -5.21 2.21 -10.31
C PRO A 52 -6.42 1.90 -9.43
N TYR A 53 -7.20 2.92 -9.10
CA TYR A 53 -8.45 2.76 -8.35
C TYR A 53 -9.54 2.14 -9.24
N LYS A 54 -9.99 0.92 -8.93
CA LYS A 54 -11.16 0.30 -9.54
C LYS A 54 -12.16 -0.11 -8.46
N GLU A 55 -13.23 0.66 -8.35
CA GLU A 55 -14.18 0.60 -7.24
C GLU A 55 -14.69 -0.83 -6.94
N GLU A 56 -15.07 -1.57 -7.99
CA GLU A 56 -15.60 -2.94 -7.87
C GLU A 56 -14.60 -3.91 -7.23
N ARG A 57 -13.31 -3.80 -7.59
CA ARG A 57 -12.27 -4.73 -7.12
C ARG A 57 -11.75 -4.35 -5.76
N VAL A 58 -11.63 -3.05 -5.52
CA VAL A 58 -11.18 -2.48 -4.25
C VAL A 58 -12.13 -2.87 -3.11
N LYS A 59 -13.44 -2.78 -3.33
CA LYS A 59 -14.43 -3.17 -2.31
C LYS A 59 -14.37 -4.66 -1.92
N LEU A 60 -13.82 -5.51 -2.78
CA LEU A 60 -13.76 -6.95 -2.57
C LEU A 60 -12.44 -7.41 -1.96
N GLU A 61 -11.32 -6.78 -2.35
CA GLU A 61 -9.98 -7.28 -2.05
C GLU A 61 -9.20 -6.41 -1.04
N VAL A 62 -9.72 -5.25 -0.67
CA VAL A 62 -8.99 -4.28 0.15
C VAL A 62 -9.78 -3.90 1.40
N GLU A 63 -9.13 -4.05 2.54
CA GLU A 63 -9.55 -3.39 3.77
C GLU A 63 -9.01 -1.95 3.82
N ILE A 64 -9.92 -0.98 3.94
CA ILE A 64 -9.55 0.44 3.99
C ILE A 64 -9.19 0.81 5.42
N LEU A 65 -7.89 0.92 5.69
CA LEU A 65 -7.38 1.32 7.01
C LEU A 65 -7.03 2.81 7.08
N GLN A 66 -6.99 3.37 8.29
CA GLN A 66 -6.43 4.70 8.53
C GLN A 66 -4.91 4.56 8.64
N PRO A 67 -4.11 5.33 7.87
CA PRO A 67 -2.69 5.37 8.13
C PRO A 67 -2.45 6.07 9.47
N ASP A 68 -1.84 5.35 10.40
CA ASP A 68 -1.45 5.87 11.71
C ASP A 68 -0.19 6.75 11.64
N SER A 69 0.55 6.67 10.53
CA SER A 69 1.80 7.41 10.34
C SER A 69 1.56 8.85 9.88
N SER A 70 2.09 9.81 10.66
CA SER A 70 1.96 11.25 10.41
C SER A 70 2.45 11.72 9.02
N PRO A 71 3.55 11.20 8.43
CA PRO A 71 4.04 11.67 7.12
C PRO A 71 3.17 11.24 5.94
N LEU A 72 2.67 9.99 5.93
CA LEU A 72 1.85 9.48 4.84
C LEU A 72 0.49 10.20 4.81
N LYS A 73 -0.07 10.46 5.99
CA LYS A 73 -1.29 11.26 6.15
C LYS A 73 -1.10 12.68 5.59
N TYR A 74 0.00 13.35 5.96
CA TYR A 74 0.30 14.68 5.42
C TYR A 74 0.39 14.67 3.88
N ALA A 75 1.13 13.72 3.30
CA ALA A 75 1.25 13.61 1.84
C ALA A 75 -0.12 13.37 1.16
N LEU A 76 -0.97 12.54 1.77
CA LEU A 76 -2.34 12.29 1.29
C LEU A 76 -3.21 13.54 1.33
N ASP A 77 -3.13 14.32 2.40
CA ASP A 77 -3.91 15.54 2.55
C ASP A 77 -3.47 16.58 1.50
N GLN A 78 -2.17 16.74 1.26
CA GLN A 78 -1.65 17.58 0.19
C GLN A 78 -2.14 17.15 -1.20
N LEU A 79 -2.21 15.84 -1.49
CA LEU A 79 -2.74 15.34 -2.75
C LEU A 79 -4.23 15.67 -2.92
N ARG A 80 -5.00 15.61 -1.83
CA ARG A 80 -6.42 15.99 -1.85
C ARG A 80 -6.61 17.48 -2.09
N ASP A 81 -5.77 18.31 -1.47
CA ASP A 81 -5.81 19.77 -1.65
C ASP A 81 -5.48 20.18 -3.09
N LEU A 82 -4.66 19.40 -3.78
CA LEU A 82 -4.38 19.55 -5.21
C LEU A 82 -5.55 19.08 -6.12
N GLY A 83 -6.64 18.58 -5.54
CA GLY A 83 -7.83 18.12 -6.27
C GLY A 83 -7.77 16.66 -6.72
N PHE A 84 -6.74 15.89 -6.32
CA PHE A 84 -6.68 14.47 -6.62
C PHE A 84 -7.58 13.67 -5.68
N LYS A 85 -8.48 12.88 -6.25
CA LYS A 85 -9.26 11.89 -5.50
C LYS A 85 -8.39 10.67 -5.23
N VAL A 86 -7.67 10.71 -4.12
CA VAL A 86 -6.90 9.57 -3.61
C VAL A 86 -7.73 8.87 -2.55
N SER A 87 -8.41 7.79 -2.95
CA SER A 87 -8.82 6.77 -1.99
C SER A 87 -7.54 6.24 -1.36
N ARG A 88 -7.46 6.35 -0.03
CA ARG A 88 -6.25 6.15 0.81
C ARG A 88 -5.30 5.10 0.24
N PHE A 89 -3.99 5.40 0.28
CA PHE A 89 -2.94 4.45 -0.08
C PHE A 89 -3.32 3.09 0.45
N TYR A 90 -3.37 2.12 -0.46
CA TYR A 90 -3.65 0.76 -0.14
C TYR A 90 -2.50 0.23 0.70
N LEU A 91 -2.62 0.32 2.02
CA LEU A 91 -2.05 -0.71 2.87
C LEU A 91 -2.91 -1.95 2.60
N ILE A 92 -2.59 -2.67 1.52
CA ILE A 92 -3.18 -3.99 1.31
C ILE A 92 -2.54 -4.85 2.39
N LEU A 93 -3.20 -4.92 3.55
CA LEU A 93 -3.04 -6.06 4.42
C LEU A 93 -3.67 -7.22 3.65
N VAL A 94 -2.84 -7.96 2.90
CA VAL A 94 -3.26 -9.28 2.43
C VAL A 94 -3.30 -10.12 3.70
N VAL A 95 -4.49 -10.25 4.29
CA VAL A 95 -4.76 -11.30 5.27
C VAL A 95 -4.66 -12.66 4.58
#